data_AF-A0A850SXB9-F1
#
_entry.id   AF-A0A850SXB9-F1
#
_cell.length_a   1.000
_cell.length_b   1.000
_cell.length_c   1.000
_cell.angle_alpha   90.00
_cell.angle_beta   90.00
_cell.angle_gamma   90.00
#
_symmetry.space_group_name_H-M   'P 1'
#
loop_
_entity.id
_entity.type
_entity.pdbx_description
1 polymer ?
#
loop_
_entity_poly.entity_id
_entity_poly.type
_entity_poly.pdbx_seq_one_letter_code
_entity_poly.pdbx_strand_id
1 'polypeptide(L)'
;MPNVKTAISIEKPIFEKINIIAKRLNVSRSYIFSQAAKEYIQRYQNMELLQQLNEVYDDQQTDSLVQKMRPKHKELLNDQW
;
A
#
# COMPACT_ATOMS: atom_id res chain seq x y z
N MET A 1 -10.75 21.90 4.07
CA MET A 1 -10.65 21.21 5.37
C MET A 1 -9.63 21.94 6.23
N PRO A 2 -9.82 22.03 7.56
CA PRO A 2 -8.84 22.65 8.45
C PRO A 2 -7.53 21.85 8.47
N ASN A 3 -6.39 22.55 8.50
CA ASN A 3 -5.07 21.94 8.61
C ASN A 3 -4.62 21.91 10.07
N VAL A 4 -4.01 20.79 10.51
CA VAL A 4 -3.41 20.63 11.84
C VAL A 4 -1.89 20.66 11.71
N LYS A 5 -1.21 21.42 12.58
CA LYS A 5 0.26 21.40 12.69
C LYS A 5 0.67 20.39 13.75
N THR A 6 1.58 19.50 13.40
CA THR A 6 2.15 18.50 14.31
C THR A 6 3.66 18.44 14.11
N ALA A 7 4.40 18.25 15.20
CA ALA A 7 5.83 17.99 15.18
C ALA A 7 6.04 16.48 15.23
N ILE A 8 6.82 15.95 14.29
CA ILE A 8 7.13 14.51 14.20
C ILE A 8 8.63 14.29 14.30
N SER A 9 9.03 13.24 15.00
CA SER A 9 10.41 12.74 14.99
C SER A 9 10.59 11.85 13.77
N ILE A 10 11.59 12.14 12.95
CA ILE A 10 11.95 11.36 11.76
C ILE A 10 13.46 11.26 11.63
N GLU A 11 13.95 10.23 10.96
CA GLU A 11 15.38 10.09 10.72
C GLU A 11 15.91 11.23 9.84
N LYS A 12 17.05 11.79 10.21
CA LYS A 12 17.71 12.88 9.47
C LYS A 12 17.90 12.56 7.97
N PRO A 13 18.32 11.35 7.56
CA PRO A 13 18.48 11.05 6.14
C PRO A 13 17.17 11.11 5.34
N ILE A 14 16.04 10.73 5.95
CA ILE A 14 14.71 10.82 5.33
C ILE A 14 14.31 12.29 5.17
N PHE A 15 14.48 13.09 6.22
CA PHE A 15 14.17 14.52 6.16
C PHE A 15 14.93 15.23 5.04
N GLU A 16 16.24 15.00 4.92
CA GLU A 16 17.06 15.64 3.88
C GLU A 16 16.64 15.22 2.46
N LYS A 17 16.34 13.93 2.25
CA LYS A 17 15.83 13.45 0.95
C LYS A 17 14.49 14.12 0.59
N ILE A 18 13.56 14.20 1.55
CA ILE A 18 12.26 14.86 1.34
C ILE A 18 12.46 16.36 1.06
N ASN A 19 13.40 17.02 1.72
CA ASN A 19 13.72 18.41 1.47
C ASN A 19 14.22 18.64 0.04
N ILE A 20 15.08 17.77 -0.47
CA ILE A 20 15.56 17.82 -1.86
C ILE A 20 14.40 17.61 -2.85
N ILE A 21 13.56 16.59 -2.61
CA ILE A 21 12.41 16.28 -3.48
C ILE A 21 11.41 17.44 -3.50
N ALA A 22 11.08 17.99 -2.33
CA ALA A 22 10.18 19.13 -2.18
C ALA A 22 10.66 20.34 -3.00
N LYS A 23 11.96 20.66 -2.91
CA LYS A 23 12.57 21.73 -3.70
C LYS A 23 12.50 21.44 -5.20
N ARG A 24 12.86 20.23 -5.63
CA ARG A 24 12.84 19.84 -7.04
C ARG A 24 11.44 19.90 -7.66
N LEU A 25 10.42 19.53 -6.90
CA LEU A 25 9.03 19.54 -7.34
C LEU A 25 8.30 20.88 -7.09
N ASN A 26 8.97 21.85 -6.48
CA ASN A 26 8.38 23.14 -6.07
C ASN A 26 7.10 22.99 -5.22
N VAL A 27 7.13 22.07 -4.26
CA VAL A 27 6.02 21.82 -3.31
C VAL A 27 6.51 21.93 -1.88
N SER A 28 5.59 22.07 -0.92
CA SER A 28 5.96 22.05 0.49
C SER A 28 6.34 20.63 0.93
N ARG A 29 7.24 20.52 1.91
CA ARG A 29 7.54 19.24 2.57
C ARG A 29 6.28 18.61 3.18
N SER A 30 5.41 19.43 3.77
CA SER A 30 4.14 18.97 4.34
C SER A 30 3.24 18.32 3.31
N TYR A 31 3.20 18.82 2.07
CA TYR A 31 2.46 18.19 0.99
C TYR A 31 2.95 16.76 0.74
N ILE A 32 4.26 16.55 0.63
CA ILE A 32 4.82 15.21 0.42
C ILE A 32 4.49 14.28 1.59
N PHE A 33 4.67 14.73 2.84
CA PHE A 33 4.31 13.93 4.00
C PHE A 33 2.82 13.59 4.05
N SER A 34 1.94 14.54 3.73
CA SER A 34 0.50 14.30 3.66
C SER A 34 0.13 13.29 2.57
N GLN A 35 0.78 13.34 1.40
CA GLN A 35 0.51 12.36 0.34
C GLN A 35 1.00 10.95 0.72
N ALA A 36 2.19 10.84 1.31
CA ALA A 36 2.71 9.58 1.82
C ALA A 36 1.80 8.99 2.91
N ALA A 37 1.29 9.82 3.81
CA ALA A 37 0.35 9.38 4.84
C ALA A 37 -0.97 8.87 4.25
N LYS A 38 -1.55 9.57 3.26
CA LYS A 38 -2.77 9.10 2.56
C LYS A 38 -2.56 7.76 1.89
N GLU A 39 -1.45 7.62 1.17
CA GLU A 39 -1.13 6.37 0.48
C GLU A 39 -0.95 5.22 1.47
N TYR A 40 -0.27 5.45 2.60
CA TYR A 40 -0.13 4.45 3.65
C TYR A 40 -1.48 4.05 4.26
N ILE A 41 -2.33 5.02 4.57
CA ILE A 41 -3.69 4.77 5.11
C ILE A 41 -4.49 3.92 4.12
N GLN A 42 -4.49 4.28 2.84
CA GLN A 42 -5.22 3.54 1.82
C GLN A 42 -4.72 2.10 1.69
N ARG A 43 -3.40 1.89 1.68
CA ARG A 43 -2.81 0.55 1.66
C ARG A 43 -3.22 -0.26 2.89
N TYR A 44 -3.18 0.35 4.07
CA TYR A 44 -3.57 -0.32 5.32
C TYR A 44 -5.06 -0.72 5.32
N GLN A 45 -5.95 0.19 4.89
CA GLN A 45 -7.39 -0.09 4.76
C GLN A 45 -7.67 -1.22 3.77
N ASN A 46 -6.94 -1.27 2.65
CA ASN A 46 -7.08 -2.37 1.69
C ASN A 46 -6.66 -3.73 2.29
N MET A 47 -5.62 -3.74 3.13
CA MET A 47 -5.20 -4.96 3.83
C MET A 47 -6.23 -5.41 4.86
N GLU A 48 -6.80 -4.48 5.62
CA GLU A 48 -7.86 -4.77 6.59
C GLU A 48 -9.11 -5.32 5.90
N LEU A 49 -9.52 -4.72 4.78
CA LEU A 49 -10.64 -5.22 3.99
C LEU A 49 -10.39 -6.65 3.47
N LEU A 50 -9.18 -6.93 2.97
CA LEU A 50 -8.81 -8.26 2.52
C LEU A 50 -8.83 -9.27 3.67
N GLN A 51 -8.37 -8.89 4.85
CA GLN A 51 -8.41 -9.74 6.03
C GLN A 51 -9.86 -10.07 6.43
N GLN A 52 -10.75 -9.08 6.46
CA GLN A 52 -12.17 -9.29 6.76
C GLN A 52 -12.84 -10.22 5.74
N LEU A 53 -12.49 -10.08 4.45
CA LEU A 53 -12.97 -11.01 3.43
C LEU A 53 -12.48 -12.43 3.71
N ASN A 54 -11.19 -12.61 3.99
CA ASN A 54 -10.64 -13.93 4.29
C ASN A 54 -11.33 -14.56 5.51
N GLU A 55 -11.58 -13.80 6.58
CA GLU A 55 -12.28 -14.29 7.78
C GLU A 55 -13.70 -14.79 7.47
N VAL A 56 -14.42 -14.13 6.57
CA VAL A 56 -15.77 -14.56 6.14
C VAL A 56 -15.73 -15.82 5.26
N TYR A 57 -14.68 -15.97 4.44
CA TYR A 57 -14.55 -17.06 3.48
C TYR A 57 -13.69 -18.24 3.97
N ASP A 58 -13.11 -18.17 5.17
CA ASP A 58 -12.16 -19.15 5.70
C ASP A 58 -12.75 -20.56 5.84
N ASP A 59 -14.07 -20.66 6.08
CA ASP A 59 -14.80 -21.94 6.21
C ASP A 59 -15.12 -22.63 4.86
N GLN A 60 -14.83 -22.01 3.71
CA GLN A 60 -15.13 -22.58 2.39
C GLN A 60 -13.94 -23.32 1.76
N GLN A 61 -13.61 -24.53 2.26
CA GLN A 61 -12.76 -25.57 1.60
C GLN A 61 -11.77 -25.04 0.52
N THR A 62 -10.93 -24.08 0.92
CA THR A 62 -10.12 -23.25 0.02
C THR A 62 -9.07 -24.10 -0.72
N ASP A 63 -8.62 -25.18 -0.10
CA ASP A 63 -7.64 -26.11 -0.64
C ASP A 63 -8.11 -26.76 -1.95
N SER A 64 -9.40 -27.08 -2.07
CA SER A 64 -9.94 -27.76 -3.26
C SER A 64 -10.07 -26.82 -4.46
N LEU A 65 -10.36 -25.54 -4.21
CA LEU A 65 -10.50 -24.50 -5.23
C LEU A 65 -9.13 -23.99 -5.68
N VAL A 66 -8.20 -23.77 -4.75
CA VAL A 66 -6.82 -23.36 -5.05
C VAL A 66 -6.12 -24.44 -5.88
N GLN A 67 -6.29 -25.72 -5.57
CA GLN A 67 -5.74 -26.82 -6.38
C GLN A 67 -6.29 -26.83 -7.82
N LYS A 68 -7.56 -26.49 -8.02
CA LYS A 68 -8.19 -26.40 -9.35
C LYS A 68 -7.74 -25.16 -10.15
N MET A 69 -7.38 -24.06 -9.48
CA MET A 69 -6.92 -22.83 -10.13
C MET A 69 -5.44 -22.85 -10.54
N ARG A 70 -4.60 -23.63 -9.83
CA ARG A 70 -3.16 -23.77 -10.11
C ARG A 70 -2.79 -24.11 -11.56
N PRO A 71 -3.40 -25.11 -12.23
CA PRO A 71 -3.04 -25.43 -13.62
C PRO A 71 -3.36 -24.28 -14.58
N LYS A 72 -4.50 -23.60 -14.40
CA LYS A 72 -4.91 -22.44 -15.21
C LYS A 72 -3.98 -21.23 -15.04
N HIS A 73 -3.48 -21.02 -13.82
CA HIS A 73 -2.51 -19.96 -13.55
C HIS A 73 -1.14 -20.25 -14.19
N LYS A 74 -0.72 -21.53 -14.21
CA LYS A 74 0.53 -21.95 -14.87
C LYS A 74 0.48 -21.79 -16.39
N GLU A 75 -0.69 -22.03 -16.99
CA GLU A 75 -0.93 -21.85 -18.43
C GLU A 75 -0.80 -20.37 -18.84
N LEU A 76 -1.43 -19.47 -18.07
CA LEU A 76 -1.34 -18.01 -18.30
C LEU A 76 0.09 -17.44 -18.21
N LEU A 77 0.98 -18.06 -17.42
CA LEU A 77 2.38 -17.63 -17.29
C LEU A 77 3.28 -18.20 -18.40
N ASN A 78 2.90 -19.32 -19.00
CA ASN A 78 3.64 -19.93 -20.10
C ASN A 78 3.40 -19.25 -21.45
N ASP A 79 2.25 -18.58 -21.63
CA ASP A 79 1.93 -17.78 -22.83
C ASP A 79 2.63 -16.39 -22.85
N GLN A 80 3.50 -16.11 -21.87
CA GLN A 80 4.21 -14.83 -21.75
C GLN A 80 5.72 -14.91 -22.05
N TRP A 81 6.22 -16.02 -22.62
CA TRP A 81 7.62 -16.18 -23.05
C TRP A 81 7.76 -16.82 -24.42
#